data_AF-A0A5N7AYH3-F1
#
_entry.id   AF-A0A5N7AYH3-F1
#
_cell.length_a   1.000
_cell.length_b   1.000
_cell.length_c   1.000
_cell.angle_alpha   90.00
_cell.angle_beta   90.00
_cell.angle_gamma   90.00
#
_symmetry.space_group_name_H-M   'P 1'
#
loop_
_entity.id
_entity.type
_entity.pdbx_description
1 polymer ?
#
loop_
_entity_poly.entity_id
_entity_poly.type
_entity_poly.pdbx_seq_one_letter_code
_entity_poly.pdbx_strand_id
1 'polypeptide(L)'
;MITHKVLTLLFLVFALAFAELNLGIKEDMSVRGGTSRKGGKDNDGDRQFVWSSVIKLNKEKDAKEVITDSQMIALVHHASDEMHADANFKKTPANLQPSVMTALLVGDEVYLASSMKGDYSFIYEYNAKPKKGKTPGTGGIRDHVPEEIKTALKGAASSEKEKEPPRGNDQHKNDASCGEVMASYTYLLKNHGAKLKGQNARTIAWIHDKTKNQAYDPCGTGDKVWGCDAFCSKMGFKVIDTKTPEDKKEKIPGFDKPSQQELMTPALEKEVKEIRDTVAAEAKAKDEEAKKK
;
A
#
# COMPACT_ATOMS: atom_id res chain seq x y z
N MET A 1 -33.03 -48.05 8.17
CA MET A 1 -33.29 -46.64 8.56
C MET A 1 -32.04 -45.94 9.15
N ILE A 2 -30.85 -46.11 8.56
CA ILE A 2 -29.60 -45.49 9.06
C ILE A 2 -28.94 -44.55 8.01
N THR A 3 -29.49 -44.48 6.80
CA THR A 3 -28.81 -43.86 5.65
C THR A 3 -29.01 -42.34 5.49
N HIS A 4 -30.01 -41.73 6.13
CA HIS A 4 -30.25 -40.28 5.98
C HIS A 4 -29.53 -39.39 7.00
N LYS A 5 -29.32 -39.84 8.25
CA LYS A 5 -28.65 -39.02 9.28
C LYS A 5 -27.15 -38.85 9.07
N VAL A 6 -26.49 -39.84 8.43
CA VAL A 6 -25.05 -39.77 8.13
C VAL A 6 -24.77 -38.80 6.98
N LEU A 7 -25.69 -38.68 6.01
CA LEU A 7 -25.53 -37.81 4.84
C LEU A 7 -25.72 -36.32 5.19
N THR A 8 -26.61 -35.99 6.13
CA THR A 8 -26.79 -34.61 6.61
C THR A 8 -25.62 -34.13 7.47
N LEU A 9 -25.01 -35.03 8.26
CA LEU A 9 -23.81 -34.70 9.04
C LEU A 9 -22.60 -34.45 8.12
N LEU A 10 -22.49 -35.20 7.01
CA LEU A 10 -21.40 -35.01 6.03
C LEU A 10 -21.47 -33.64 5.33
N PHE A 11 -22.67 -33.15 5.02
CA PHE A 11 -22.85 -31.81 4.43
C PHE A 11 -22.55 -30.67 5.42
N LEU A 12 -22.85 -30.85 6.71
CA LEU A 12 -22.54 -29.86 7.75
C LEU A 12 -21.03 -29.82 8.07
N VAL A 13 -20.33 -30.95 7.99
CA VAL A 13 -18.87 -31.02 8.14
C VAL A 13 -18.13 -30.49 6.90
N PHE A 14 -18.69 -30.64 5.69
CA PHE A 14 -18.11 -30.04 4.48
C PHE A 14 -18.33 -28.52 4.38
N ALA A 15 -19.45 -28.00 4.90
CA ALA A 15 -19.72 -26.56 4.90
C ALA A 15 -18.88 -25.76 5.92
N LEU A 16 -18.30 -26.42 6.92
CA LEU A 16 -17.42 -25.81 7.93
C LEU A 16 -15.94 -25.76 7.50
N ALA A 17 -15.55 -26.41 6.40
CA ALA A 17 -14.14 -26.60 6.04
C ALA A 17 -13.54 -25.50 5.14
N PHE A 18 -14.34 -24.55 4.67
CA PHE A 18 -13.87 -23.41 3.89
C PHE A 18 -14.55 -22.13 4.37
N ALA A 19 -14.25 -21.74 5.62
CA ALA A 19 -14.39 -20.33 5.96
C ALA A 19 -13.35 -19.58 5.13
N GLU A 20 -13.76 -19.05 3.98
CA GLU A 20 -12.91 -18.22 3.14
C GLU A 20 -12.29 -17.12 4.02
N LEU A 21 -10.97 -17.02 3.98
CA LEU A 21 -10.21 -16.03 4.71
C LEU A 21 -10.63 -14.63 4.26
N ASN A 22 -11.52 -13.99 5.02
CA ASN A 22 -12.00 -12.64 4.73
C ASN A 22 -11.11 -11.63 5.46
N LEU A 23 -10.12 -11.07 4.76
CA LEU A 23 -9.20 -10.08 5.28
C LEU A 23 -9.80 -8.67 5.24
N GLY A 24 -10.99 -8.50 4.68
CA GLY A 24 -11.73 -7.23 4.66
C GLY A 24 -11.09 -6.19 3.74
N ILE A 25 -10.41 -6.63 2.69
CA ILE A 25 -9.73 -5.76 1.72
C ILE A 25 -10.76 -5.01 0.91
N LYS A 26 -10.77 -3.69 1.06
CA LYS A 26 -11.69 -2.80 0.35
C LYS A 26 -10.97 -1.58 -0.16
N GLU A 27 -11.51 -1.01 -1.22
CA GLU A 27 -11.08 0.29 -1.71
C GLU A 27 -11.24 1.33 -0.58
N ASP A 28 -10.20 2.12 -0.36
CA ASP A 28 -10.26 3.29 0.50
C ASP A 28 -10.91 4.44 -0.26
N MET A 29 -12.21 4.62 -0.02
CA MET A 29 -12.99 5.68 -0.65
C MET A 29 -12.58 7.07 -0.19
N SER A 30 -11.82 7.21 0.91
CA SER A 30 -11.29 8.50 1.34
C SER A 30 -10.26 9.04 0.34
N VAL A 31 -9.49 8.19 -0.35
CA VAL A 31 -8.50 8.71 -1.30
C VAL A 31 -9.14 9.24 -2.60
N ARG A 32 -10.42 8.93 -2.86
CA ARG A 32 -11.19 9.53 -3.96
C ARG A 32 -11.49 11.01 -3.66
N GLY A 33 -11.07 11.93 -4.52
CA GLY A 33 -11.39 13.35 -4.37
C GLY A 33 -12.75 13.74 -4.98
N GLY A 34 -13.38 14.78 -4.42
CA GLY A 34 -14.50 15.49 -5.05
C GLY A 34 -15.77 14.64 -5.31
N THR A 35 -16.38 14.84 -6.49
CA THR A 35 -17.61 14.16 -6.96
C THR A 35 -17.44 12.65 -7.17
N SER A 36 -16.20 12.17 -7.31
CA SER A 36 -15.89 10.76 -7.55
C SER A 36 -16.23 9.84 -6.36
N ARG A 37 -16.38 10.40 -5.14
CA ARG A 37 -16.94 9.69 -3.97
C ARG A 37 -18.41 9.32 -4.13
N LYS A 38 -19.15 10.05 -4.97
CA LYS A 38 -20.61 9.90 -5.17
C LYS A 38 -20.99 9.40 -6.58
N GLY A 39 -20.03 8.93 -7.37
CA GLY A 39 -20.28 8.46 -8.74
C GLY A 39 -20.23 9.57 -9.81
N GLY A 40 -19.36 10.56 -9.65
CA GLY A 40 -19.03 11.54 -10.69
C GLY A 40 -18.48 10.90 -11.98
N LYS A 41 -18.47 11.65 -13.08
CA LYS A 41 -17.99 11.16 -14.38
C LYS A 41 -16.50 10.84 -14.31
N ASP A 42 -16.05 9.85 -15.09
CA ASP A 42 -14.67 9.32 -15.09
C ASP A 42 -13.56 10.35 -15.38
N ASN A 43 -13.91 11.58 -15.75
CA ASN A 43 -12.98 12.63 -16.17
C ASN A 43 -12.71 13.71 -15.09
N ASP A 44 -13.23 13.54 -13.87
CA ASP A 44 -13.20 14.57 -12.82
C ASP A 44 -11.82 14.74 -12.11
N GLY A 45 -10.74 14.16 -12.65
CA GLY A 45 -9.36 14.57 -12.36
C GLY A 45 -8.76 14.22 -10.98
N ASP A 46 -9.50 13.58 -10.08
CA ASP A 46 -9.04 13.27 -8.70
C ASP A 46 -9.19 11.79 -8.31
N ARG A 47 -8.74 10.89 -9.17
CA ARG A 47 -8.87 9.47 -8.89
C ARG A 47 -7.59 8.97 -8.23
N GLN A 48 -7.71 8.58 -6.96
CA GLN A 48 -6.76 7.69 -6.32
C GLN A 48 -7.46 6.40 -5.98
N PHE A 49 -6.69 5.32 -6.08
CA PHE A 49 -7.15 4.00 -5.75
C PHE A 49 -6.10 3.34 -4.87
N VAL A 50 -6.55 2.96 -3.67
CA VAL A 50 -5.81 2.15 -2.70
C VAL A 50 -6.79 1.16 -2.13
N TRP A 51 -6.40 -0.10 -2.00
CA TRP A 51 -7.15 -1.10 -1.24
C TRP A 51 -6.38 -1.37 0.05
N SER A 52 -7.08 -1.44 1.16
CA SER A 52 -6.43 -1.60 2.45
C SER A 52 -7.32 -2.34 3.45
N SER A 53 -6.67 -2.92 4.46
CA SER A 53 -7.31 -3.44 5.65
C SER A 53 -6.32 -3.46 6.81
N VAL A 54 -6.83 -3.46 8.03
CA VAL A 54 -6.05 -3.68 9.25
C VAL A 54 -6.68 -4.85 9.99
N ILE A 55 -5.86 -5.86 10.26
CA ILE A 55 -6.26 -7.05 11.01
C ILE A 55 -5.39 -7.20 12.25
N LYS A 56 -5.98 -7.69 13.34
CA LYS A 56 -5.28 -8.01 14.57
C LYS A 56 -5.26 -9.52 14.76
N LEU A 57 -4.05 -10.09 14.77
CA LEU A 57 -3.84 -11.53 14.85
C LEU A 57 -3.97 -12.02 16.29
N ASN A 58 -4.61 -13.16 16.46
CA ASN A 58 -4.73 -13.86 17.73
C ASN A 58 -3.48 -14.72 17.93
N LYS A 59 -2.65 -14.34 18.89
CA LYS A 59 -1.48 -15.15 19.27
C LYS A 59 -1.94 -16.40 20.03
N GLU A 60 -1.59 -17.57 19.53
CA GLU A 60 -1.78 -18.82 20.29
C GLU A 60 -0.89 -18.81 21.54
N LYS A 61 -1.41 -19.36 22.66
CA LYS A 61 -0.76 -19.29 23.98
C LYS A 61 0.69 -19.76 23.99
N ASP A 62 1.00 -20.80 23.22
CA ASP A 62 2.32 -21.44 23.19
C ASP A 62 3.13 -21.09 21.94
N ALA A 63 2.63 -20.21 21.07
CA ALA A 63 3.34 -19.82 19.85
C ALA A 63 4.51 -18.87 20.17
N LYS A 64 5.67 -19.16 19.57
CA LYS A 64 6.88 -18.35 19.71
C LYS A 64 6.73 -16.96 19.10
N GLU A 65 6.01 -16.88 17.98
CA GLU A 65 5.66 -15.65 17.27
C GLU A 65 4.18 -15.66 16.90
N VAL A 66 3.61 -14.49 16.62
CA VAL A 66 2.19 -14.38 16.27
C VAL A 66 1.89 -14.98 14.90
N ILE A 67 2.83 -14.86 13.96
CA ILE A 67 2.73 -15.37 12.59
C ILE A 67 4.15 -15.60 12.07
N THR A 68 4.37 -16.64 11.26
CA THR A 68 5.66 -16.92 10.62
C THR A 68 5.81 -16.14 9.31
N ASP A 69 7.03 -16.07 8.77
CA ASP A 69 7.28 -15.44 7.47
C ASP A 69 6.53 -16.16 6.33
N SER A 70 6.47 -17.50 6.33
CA SER A 70 5.70 -18.29 5.36
C SER A 70 4.19 -18.02 5.42
N GLN A 71 3.64 -17.84 6.62
CA GLN A 71 2.23 -17.47 6.81
C GLN A 71 1.97 -16.01 6.40
N MET A 72 2.91 -15.09 6.62
CA MET A 72 2.81 -13.71 6.13
C MET A 72 2.78 -13.66 4.59
N ILE A 73 3.53 -14.53 3.91
CA ILE A 73 3.48 -14.66 2.45
C ILE A 73 2.10 -15.14 1.98
N ALA A 74 1.56 -16.19 2.60
CA ALA A 74 0.20 -16.66 2.29
C ALA A 74 -0.84 -15.56 2.53
N LEU A 75 -0.72 -14.85 3.65
CA LEU A 75 -1.64 -13.77 4.03
C LEU A 75 -1.63 -12.61 3.02
N VAL A 76 -0.45 -12.17 2.54
CA VAL A 76 -0.39 -11.10 1.53
C VAL A 76 -0.87 -11.57 0.15
N HIS A 77 -0.69 -12.85 -0.18
CA HIS A 77 -1.24 -13.44 -1.40
C HIS A 77 -2.77 -13.45 -1.36
N HIS A 78 -3.39 -13.94 -0.28
CA HIS A 78 -4.84 -13.87 -0.10
C HIS A 78 -5.37 -12.44 -0.13
N ALA A 79 -4.66 -11.49 0.49
CA ALA A 79 -5.03 -10.08 0.43
C ALA A 79 -5.00 -9.53 -0.99
N SER A 80 -4.03 -9.96 -1.80
CA SER A 80 -3.96 -9.64 -3.23
C SER A 80 -5.15 -10.24 -3.98
N ASP A 81 -5.50 -11.49 -3.71
CA ASP A 81 -6.65 -12.14 -4.37
C ASP A 81 -7.97 -11.47 -4.00
N GLU A 82 -8.17 -11.12 -2.72
CA GLU A 82 -9.36 -10.38 -2.27
C GLU A 82 -9.45 -9.00 -2.94
N MET A 83 -8.32 -8.28 -3.06
CA MET A 83 -8.26 -7.03 -3.82
C MET A 83 -8.70 -7.22 -5.29
N HIS A 84 -8.22 -8.27 -5.97
CA HIS A 84 -8.58 -8.52 -7.38
C HIS A 84 -10.02 -9.05 -7.54
N ALA A 85 -10.56 -9.69 -6.51
CA ALA A 85 -11.93 -10.16 -6.47
C ALA A 85 -12.94 -9.02 -6.20
N ASP A 86 -12.50 -7.93 -5.57
CA ASP A 86 -13.33 -6.78 -5.21
C ASP A 86 -14.06 -6.16 -6.43
N ALA A 87 -15.32 -5.77 -6.20
CA ALA A 87 -16.17 -5.26 -7.26
C ALA A 87 -15.72 -3.89 -7.78
N ASN A 88 -15.13 -3.04 -6.92
CA ASN A 88 -14.63 -1.75 -7.36
C ASN A 88 -13.32 -1.90 -8.11
N PHE A 89 -12.46 -2.85 -7.72
CA PHE A 89 -11.25 -3.18 -8.48
C PHE A 89 -11.61 -3.55 -9.93
N LYS A 90 -12.58 -4.45 -10.12
CA LYS A 90 -13.06 -4.88 -11.46
C LYS A 90 -13.66 -3.74 -12.30
N LYS A 91 -14.24 -2.73 -11.65
CA LYS A 91 -14.77 -1.52 -12.32
C LYS A 91 -13.70 -0.45 -12.56
N THR A 92 -12.56 -0.54 -11.88
CA THR A 92 -11.46 0.41 -12.02
C THR A 92 -10.78 0.22 -13.38
N PRO A 93 -10.46 1.29 -14.13
CA PRO A 93 -9.72 1.18 -15.38
C PRO A 93 -8.43 0.38 -15.20
N ALA A 94 -8.10 -0.50 -16.15
CA ALA A 94 -6.97 -1.42 -16.01
C ALA A 94 -5.61 -0.73 -15.74
N ASN A 95 -5.41 0.51 -16.21
CA ASN A 95 -4.20 1.29 -15.95
C ASN A 95 -4.15 1.93 -14.55
N LEU A 96 -5.27 1.93 -13.82
CA LEU A 96 -5.44 2.44 -12.46
C LEU A 96 -5.64 1.32 -11.44
N GLN A 97 -5.65 0.06 -11.88
CA GLN A 97 -5.65 -1.10 -11.00
C GLN A 97 -4.24 -1.28 -10.39
N PRO A 98 -4.10 -1.30 -9.05
CA PRO A 98 -2.84 -1.64 -8.42
C PRO A 98 -2.52 -3.12 -8.60
N SER A 99 -1.25 -3.42 -8.88
CA SER A 99 -0.76 -4.79 -9.04
C SER A 99 -0.01 -5.30 -7.83
N VAL A 100 0.22 -4.46 -6.82
CA VAL A 100 1.00 -4.81 -5.64
C VAL A 100 0.11 -4.69 -4.41
N MET A 101 0.11 -5.72 -3.58
CA MET A 101 -0.41 -5.73 -2.21
C MET A 101 0.76 -5.92 -1.24
N THR A 102 0.76 -5.22 -0.12
CA THR A 102 1.81 -5.30 0.88
C THR A 102 1.22 -5.58 2.26
N ALA A 103 1.87 -6.48 2.98
CA ALA A 103 1.63 -6.69 4.41
C ALA A 103 2.77 -6.06 5.22
N LEU A 104 2.40 -5.30 6.25
CA LEU A 104 3.30 -4.77 7.27
C LEU A 104 2.83 -5.25 8.64
N LEU A 105 3.58 -6.16 9.27
CA LEU A 105 3.31 -6.61 10.63
C LEU A 105 4.00 -5.67 11.63
N VAL A 106 3.23 -5.14 12.58
CA VAL A 106 3.73 -4.37 13.73
C VAL A 106 3.08 -4.92 15.01
N GLY A 107 3.87 -5.53 15.89
CA GLY A 107 3.33 -6.23 17.05
C GLY A 107 2.48 -7.44 16.62
N ASP A 108 1.18 -7.40 16.94
CA ASP A 108 0.17 -8.39 16.56
C ASP A 108 -0.78 -7.90 15.46
N GLU A 109 -0.56 -6.71 14.90
CA GLU A 109 -1.40 -6.16 13.84
C GLU A 109 -0.71 -6.21 12.47
N VAL A 110 -1.47 -6.61 11.45
CA VAL A 110 -1.04 -6.56 10.05
C VAL A 110 -1.80 -5.45 9.33
N TYR A 111 -1.03 -4.55 8.73
CA TYR A 111 -1.49 -3.47 7.89
C TYR A 111 -1.34 -3.91 6.44
N LEU A 112 -2.46 -4.14 5.79
CA LEU A 112 -2.56 -4.54 4.39
C LEU A 112 -2.85 -3.29 3.56
N ALA A 113 -2.00 -3.00 2.58
CA ALA A 113 -2.22 -1.89 1.67
C ALA A 113 -1.69 -2.20 0.28
N SER A 114 -2.48 -1.86 -0.73
CA SER A 114 -2.03 -1.90 -2.11
C SER A 114 -1.06 -0.75 -2.39
N SER A 115 -0.30 -0.87 -3.49
CA SER A 115 0.26 0.33 -4.11
C SER A 115 -0.86 1.33 -4.45
N MET A 116 -0.56 2.63 -4.40
CA MET A 116 -1.46 3.69 -4.81
C MET A 116 -1.38 3.90 -6.33
N LYS A 117 -2.55 4.06 -6.95
CA LYS A 117 -2.71 4.43 -8.37
C LYS A 117 -3.56 5.67 -8.51
N GLY A 118 -3.20 6.54 -9.43
CA GLY A 118 -3.96 7.75 -9.66
C GLY A 118 -3.18 8.87 -10.33
N ASP A 119 -3.81 10.04 -10.35
CA ASP A 119 -3.31 11.21 -11.08
C ASP A 119 -2.27 12.03 -10.28
N TYR A 120 -2.20 11.87 -8.96
CA TYR A 120 -1.27 12.56 -8.06
C TYR A 120 -0.69 11.65 -6.96
N SER A 121 0.27 12.13 -6.19
CA SER A 121 0.67 11.50 -4.93
C SER A 121 0.23 12.41 -3.78
N PHE A 122 -0.39 11.86 -2.73
CA PHE A 122 -0.58 12.63 -1.50
C PHE A 122 0.70 12.64 -0.64
N ILE A 123 1.78 11.96 -1.03
CA ILE A 123 3.06 12.05 -0.32
C ILE A 123 3.91 13.21 -0.87
N TYR A 124 4.03 13.32 -2.19
CA TYR A 124 4.82 14.36 -2.85
C TYR A 124 3.94 15.45 -3.45
N GLU A 125 4.47 16.68 -3.51
CA GLU A 125 3.82 17.80 -4.20
C GLU A 125 3.71 17.54 -5.71
N TYR A 126 4.74 16.93 -6.31
CA TYR A 126 4.85 16.64 -7.73
C TYR A 126 5.22 15.18 -7.98
N ASN A 127 4.73 14.61 -9.08
CA ASN A 127 5.14 13.28 -9.54
C ASN A 127 6.53 13.34 -10.19
N ALA A 128 7.40 12.37 -9.91
CA ALA A 128 8.75 12.30 -10.45
C ALA A 128 8.78 12.00 -11.95
N LYS A 129 7.69 11.42 -12.50
CA LYS A 129 7.57 11.15 -13.95
C LYS A 129 7.04 12.39 -14.67
N PRO A 130 7.87 13.11 -15.44
CA PRO A 130 7.38 14.18 -16.29
C PRO A 130 6.46 13.60 -17.37
N LYS A 131 5.29 14.22 -17.59
CA LYS A 131 4.66 14.19 -18.91
C LYS A 131 5.66 14.83 -19.89
N LYS A 132 5.94 14.18 -21.03
CA LYS A 132 6.96 14.51 -22.05
C LYS A 132 7.52 15.94 -21.97
N GLY A 133 8.82 16.06 -21.73
CA GLY A 133 9.59 17.31 -21.92
C GLY A 133 9.89 18.14 -20.67
N LYS A 134 9.58 17.67 -19.47
CA LYS A 134 9.97 18.34 -18.21
C LYS A 134 11.13 17.59 -17.54
N THR A 135 12.04 18.32 -16.91
CA THR A 135 13.01 17.78 -15.94
C THR A 135 12.23 17.01 -14.86
N PRO A 136 12.72 15.87 -14.34
CA PRO A 136 12.09 15.19 -13.20
C PRO A 136 11.76 16.22 -12.11
N GLY A 137 10.49 16.32 -11.72
CA GLY A 137 10.10 17.24 -10.67
C GLY A 137 10.54 16.68 -9.33
N THR A 138 11.43 17.38 -8.63
CA THR A 138 11.69 17.18 -7.20
C THR A 138 10.57 17.89 -6.43
N GLY A 139 9.46 17.19 -6.18
CA GLY A 139 8.44 17.72 -5.28
C GLY A 139 8.93 17.65 -3.84
N GLY A 140 8.58 18.65 -3.03
CA GLY A 140 8.67 18.52 -1.59
C GLY A 140 7.79 17.36 -1.11
N ILE A 141 8.15 16.77 0.03
CA ILE A 141 7.22 15.89 0.76
C ILE A 141 6.22 16.80 1.47
N ARG A 142 4.93 16.55 1.30
CA ARG A 142 3.85 17.41 1.81
C ARG A 142 3.82 17.45 3.34
N ASP A 143 3.32 18.55 3.91
CA ASP A 143 3.40 18.83 5.34
C ASP A 143 2.58 17.90 6.24
N HIS A 144 1.46 17.39 5.74
CA HIS A 144 0.65 16.42 6.49
C HIS A 144 1.26 15.01 6.58
N VAL A 145 2.25 14.69 5.74
CA VAL A 145 2.84 13.35 5.72
C VAL A 145 3.46 13.08 7.09
N PRO A 146 3.19 11.92 7.74
CA PRO A 146 3.77 11.62 9.03
C PRO A 146 5.30 11.83 9.05
N GLU A 147 5.80 12.53 10.07
CA GLU A 147 7.21 12.94 10.15
C GLU A 147 8.20 11.78 10.02
N GLU A 148 7.82 10.59 10.47
CA GLU A 148 8.64 9.40 10.33
C GLU A 148 8.79 8.96 8.86
N ILE A 149 7.71 9.03 8.08
CA ILE A 149 7.77 8.79 6.62
C ILE A 149 8.58 9.89 5.94
N LYS A 150 8.37 11.18 6.29
CA LYS A 150 9.19 12.28 5.75
C LYS A 150 10.67 12.06 6.00
N THR A 151 11.03 11.72 7.23
CA THR A 151 12.42 11.49 7.66
C THR A 151 13.02 10.29 6.96
N ALA A 152 12.27 9.20 6.83
CA ALA A 152 12.74 8.00 6.13
C ALA A 152 12.93 8.24 4.63
N LEU A 153 12.01 8.93 3.96
CA LEU A 153 12.12 9.28 2.54
C LEU A 153 13.29 10.25 2.30
N LYS A 154 13.43 11.32 3.09
CA LYS A 154 14.57 12.25 3.01
C LYS A 154 15.89 11.52 3.26
N GLY A 155 15.94 10.70 4.31
CA GLY A 155 17.12 9.93 4.68
C GLY A 155 17.51 8.84 3.67
N ALA A 156 16.52 8.28 2.95
CA ALA A 156 16.72 7.32 1.88
C ALA A 156 17.26 8.01 0.61
N ALA A 157 16.73 9.19 0.27
CA ALA A 157 17.24 10.03 -0.81
C ALA A 157 18.66 10.51 -0.53
N SER A 158 18.91 10.96 0.70
CA SER A 158 20.21 11.47 1.16
C SER A 158 21.13 10.34 1.64
N SER A 159 21.18 9.19 0.96
CA SER A 159 22.11 8.11 1.29
C SER A 159 23.57 8.49 0.98
N GLU A 160 24.03 9.57 1.61
CA GLU A 160 25.40 9.79 2.05
C GLU A 160 25.78 8.62 2.98
N LYS A 161 26.52 7.63 2.45
CA LYS A 161 27.78 7.10 3.02
C LYS A 161 28.21 5.77 2.37
N GLU A 162 29.24 5.90 1.54
CA GLU A 162 30.44 5.03 1.43
C GLU A 162 30.37 3.61 0.87
N LYS A 163 29.20 2.95 0.72
CA LYS A 163 29.17 1.53 0.29
C LYS A 163 28.28 1.16 -0.89
N GLU A 164 27.46 2.07 -1.40
CA GLU A 164 26.63 1.82 -2.59
C GLU A 164 26.92 2.86 -3.68
N PRO A 165 26.83 2.48 -4.97
CA PRO A 165 26.94 3.43 -6.04
C PRO A 165 25.87 4.52 -5.88
N PRO A 166 26.19 5.79 -6.23
CA PRO A 166 25.23 6.87 -6.15
C PRO A 166 23.96 6.51 -6.92
N ARG A 167 22.81 6.61 -6.25
CA ARG A 167 21.50 6.29 -6.83
C ARG A 167 21.02 7.50 -7.65
N GLY A 168 20.51 7.26 -8.85
CA GLY A 168 20.36 8.26 -9.90
C GLY A 168 19.06 9.09 -9.88
N ASN A 169 18.30 9.09 -8.79
CA ASN A 169 17.03 9.79 -8.66
C ASN A 169 16.93 10.56 -7.34
N ASP A 170 16.45 11.80 -7.39
CA ASP A 170 16.27 12.65 -6.21
C ASP A 170 14.99 12.32 -5.43
N GLN A 171 14.00 11.74 -6.12
CA GLN A 171 12.69 11.35 -5.58
C GLN A 171 12.46 9.86 -5.73
N HIS A 172 11.79 9.23 -4.76
CA HIS A 172 11.46 7.80 -4.74
C HIS A 172 10.95 7.32 -6.11
N LYS A 173 11.45 6.18 -6.63
CA LYS A 173 11.18 5.70 -8.01
C LYS A 173 9.69 5.69 -8.40
N ASN A 174 8.82 5.37 -7.45
CA ASN A 174 7.36 5.32 -7.63
C ASN A 174 6.61 6.42 -6.85
N ASP A 175 7.20 7.59 -6.61
CA ASP A 175 6.53 8.72 -5.94
C ASP A 175 5.96 8.39 -4.55
N ALA A 176 6.66 7.49 -3.85
CA ALA A 176 6.25 6.89 -2.59
C ALA A 176 4.84 6.24 -2.60
N SER A 177 4.35 5.84 -3.78
CA SER A 177 3.05 5.15 -3.98
C SER A 177 3.12 3.64 -3.79
N CYS A 178 4.23 3.09 -3.27
CA CYS A 178 4.36 1.65 -3.05
C CYS A 178 3.57 1.20 -1.81
N GLY A 179 3.21 -0.09 -1.76
CA GLY A 179 2.41 -0.65 -0.67
C GLY A 179 3.11 -0.60 0.69
N GLU A 180 4.44 -0.65 0.73
CA GLU A 180 5.24 -0.51 1.96
C GLU A 180 5.04 0.87 2.60
N VAL A 181 5.01 1.92 1.78
CA VAL A 181 4.76 3.28 2.25
C VAL A 181 3.29 3.42 2.66
N MET A 182 2.35 2.90 1.85
CA MET A 182 0.92 2.98 2.16
C MET A 182 0.58 2.24 3.47
N ALA A 183 1.10 1.04 3.69
CA ALA A 183 0.89 0.28 4.92
C ALA A 183 1.51 1.00 6.14
N SER A 184 2.69 1.61 5.97
CA SER A 184 3.31 2.45 7.01
C SER A 184 2.46 3.69 7.32
N TYR A 185 1.89 4.31 6.29
CA TYR A 185 1.01 5.47 6.42
C TYR A 185 -0.25 5.10 7.20
N THR A 186 -0.90 3.98 6.84
CA THR A 186 -2.04 3.41 7.56
C THR A 186 -1.74 3.22 9.05
N TYR A 187 -0.57 2.65 9.39
CA TYR A 187 -0.14 2.48 10.78
C TYR A 187 -0.04 3.81 11.52
N LEU A 188 0.64 4.81 10.94
CA LEU A 188 0.90 6.08 11.62
C LEU A 188 -0.36 6.94 11.77
N LEU A 189 -1.34 6.80 10.87
CA LEU A 189 -2.66 7.40 11.05
C LEU A 189 -3.44 6.73 12.17
N LYS A 190 -3.53 5.39 12.18
CA LYS A 190 -4.26 4.65 13.22
C LYS A 190 -3.65 4.86 14.60
N ASN A 191 -2.32 5.00 14.67
CA ASN A 191 -1.56 5.09 15.92
C ASN A 191 -0.85 6.44 16.03
N HIS A 192 -1.62 7.53 16.14
CA HIS A 192 -1.08 8.88 16.22
C HIS A 192 0.01 9.02 17.29
N GLY A 193 1.17 9.55 16.89
CA GLY A 193 2.33 9.76 17.78
C GLY A 193 3.18 8.51 18.02
N ALA A 194 2.79 7.34 17.48
CA ALA A 194 3.63 6.15 17.52
C ALA A 194 4.85 6.27 16.59
N LYS A 195 5.82 5.39 16.82
CA LYS A 195 6.99 5.21 15.96
C LYS A 195 6.98 3.80 15.39
N LEU A 196 7.25 3.67 14.10
CA LEU A 196 7.49 2.41 13.41
C LEU A 196 8.91 1.88 13.66
N LYS A 197 9.89 2.78 13.71
CA LYS A 197 11.28 2.40 13.93
C LYS A 197 11.46 1.80 15.32
N GLY A 198 12.08 0.62 15.36
CA GLY A 198 12.31 -0.12 16.60
C GLY A 198 11.17 -1.06 17.02
N GLN A 199 10.08 -1.15 16.24
CA GLN A 199 8.96 -2.06 16.51
C GLN A 199 9.18 -3.49 15.97
N ASN A 200 10.38 -3.81 15.49
CA ASN A 200 10.70 -5.08 14.82
C ASN A 200 9.71 -5.43 13.69
N ALA A 201 9.25 -4.40 12.97
CA ALA A 201 8.25 -4.57 11.94
C ALA A 201 8.76 -5.47 10.81
N ARG A 202 7.88 -6.31 10.27
CA ARG A 202 8.18 -7.19 9.13
C ARG A 202 7.31 -6.81 7.95
N THR A 203 7.86 -6.88 6.75
CA THR A 203 7.10 -6.56 5.54
C THR A 203 7.37 -7.52 4.40
N ILE A 204 6.34 -7.74 3.59
CA ILE A 204 6.40 -8.47 2.34
C ILE A 204 5.38 -7.89 1.36
N ALA A 205 5.76 -7.81 0.08
CA ALA A 205 4.86 -7.47 -0.99
C ALA A 205 4.54 -8.69 -1.85
N TRP A 206 3.36 -8.68 -2.45
CA TRP A 206 2.92 -9.64 -3.46
C TRP A 206 2.56 -8.86 -4.72
N ILE A 207 3.12 -9.28 -5.85
CA ILE A 207 2.76 -8.73 -7.16
C ILE A 207 1.83 -9.69 -7.88
N HIS A 208 0.68 -9.19 -8.31
CA HIS A 208 -0.28 -9.86 -9.15
C HIS A 208 -0.58 -8.96 -10.35
N ASP A 209 -0.05 -9.33 -11.51
CA ASP A 209 -0.33 -8.73 -12.81
C ASP A 209 -0.45 -9.82 -13.89
N LYS A 210 -0.52 -9.42 -15.16
CA LYS A 210 -0.68 -10.38 -16.28
C LYS A 210 0.49 -11.37 -16.45
N THR A 211 1.65 -11.07 -15.85
CA THR A 211 2.92 -11.77 -16.04
C THR A 211 3.47 -12.39 -14.76
N LYS A 212 3.07 -11.88 -13.60
CA LYS A 212 3.58 -12.29 -12.29
C LYS A 212 2.43 -12.48 -11.32
N ASN A 213 2.53 -13.53 -10.52
CA ASN A 213 1.70 -13.76 -9.35
C ASN A 213 2.59 -14.40 -8.27
N GLN A 214 3.33 -13.57 -7.51
CA GLN A 214 4.38 -14.04 -6.59
C GLN A 214 4.77 -12.98 -5.55
N ALA A 215 5.48 -13.42 -4.50
CA ALA A 215 6.18 -12.55 -3.57
C ALA A 215 7.17 -11.63 -4.32
N TYR A 216 7.31 -10.38 -3.87
CA TYR A 216 8.04 -9.35 -4.58
C TYR A 216 8.93 -8.51 -3.65
N ASP A 217 10.16 -8.26 -4.08
CA ASP A 217 11.10 -7.43 -3.34
C ASP A 217 10.67 -5.95 -3.40
N PRO A 218 11.02 -5.15 -2.36
CA PRO A 218 10.82 -3.71 -2.41
C PRO A 218 11.46 -3.08 -3.64
N CYS A 219 10.79 -2.09 -4.24
CA CYS A 219 11.34 -1.44 -5.42
C CYS A 219 12.68 -0.76 -5.10
N GLY A 220 13.61 -0.73 -6.06
CA GLY A 220 14.97 -0.23 -5.85
C GLY A 220 15.97 -1.34 -5.48
N THR A 221 15.50 -2.50 -5.03
CA THR A 221 16.34 -3.68 -4.81
C THR A 221 17.10 -4.06 -6.08
N GLY A 222 18.44 -4.06 -6.00
CA GLY A 222 19.33 -4.38 -7.14
C GLY A 222 19.33 -3.35 -8.28
N ASP A 223 18.78 -2.15 -8.07
CA ASP A 223 18.67 -1.11 -9.08
C ASP A 223 19.59 0.09 -8.77
N LYS A 224 19.81 0.95 -9.77
CA LYS A 224 20.56 2.22 -9.64
C LYS A 224 19.69 3.38 -9.15
N VAL A 225 18.43 3.13 -8.83
CA VAL A 225 17.50 4.14 -8.31
C VAL A 225 17.00 3.71 -6.94
N TRP A 226 16.84 4.66 -6.02
CA TRP A 226 16.35 4.35 -4.69
C TRP A 226 14.83 4.19 -4.68
N GLY A 227 14.37 3.26 -3.84
CA GLY A 227 12.96 3.01 -3.63
C GLY A 227 12.65 2.51 -2.22
N CYS A 228 11.70 1.58 -2.14
CA CYS A 228 11.22 1.02 -0.89
C CYS A 228 12.27 0.18 -0.18
N ASP A 229 13.28 -0.31 -0.89
CA ASP A 229 14.44 -0.98 -0.28
C ASP A 229 15.15 -0.06 0.74
N ALA A 230 15.47 1.17 0.32
CA ALA A 230 16.09 2.18 1.16
C ALA A 230 15.12 2.69 2.23
N PHE A 231 13.84 2.88 1.89
CA PHE A 231 12.82 3.25 2.87
C PHE A 231 12.70 2.21 3.98
N CYS A 232 12.52 0.93 3.65
CA CYS A 232 12.42 -0.16 4.61
C CYS A 232 13.68 -0.25 5.49
N SER A 233 14.87 -0.09 4.88
CA SER A 233 16.14 -0.03 5.62
C SER A 233 16.17 1.13 6.63
N LYS A 234 15.76 2.34 6.23
CA LYS A 234 15.72 3.52 7.12
C LYS A 234 14.69 3.38 8.24
N MET A 235 13.56 2.73 7.95
CA MET A 235 12.51 2.42 8.92
C MET A 235 12.90 1.27 9.86
N GLY A 236 13.93 0.49 9.52
CA GLY A 236 14.37 -0.67 10.30
C GLY A 236 13.44 -1.87 10.15
N PHE A 237 12.79 -2.02 9.00
CA PHE A 237 11.93 -3.16 8.71
C PHE A 237 12.76 -4.39 8.35
N LYS A 238 12.32 -5.55 8.83
CA LYS A 238 12.76 -6.83 8.27
C LYS A 238 11.92 -7.12 7.02
N VAL A 239 12.54 -6.98 5.85
CA VAL A 239 11.95 -7.45 4.59
C VAL A 239 12.03 -8.98 4.58
N ILE A 240 10.89 -9.65 4.40
CA ILE A 240 10.83 -11.11 4.31
C ILE A 240 11.45 -11.56 2.97
N ASP A 241 12.29 -12.59 3.00
CA ASP A 241 12.92 -13.14 1.80
C ASP A 241 11.84 -13.73 0.87
N THR A 242 11.80 -13.25 -0.37
CA THR A 242 10.87 -13.69 -1.42
C THR A 242 11.04 -15.15 -1.82
N LYS A 243 12.15 -15.79 -1.45
CA LYS A 243 12.39 -17.24 -1.62
C LYS A 243 11.78 -18.08 -0.50
N THR A 244 11.30 -17.45 0.57
CA THR A 244 10.60 -18.16 1.66
C THR A 244 9.36 -18.84 1.07
N PRO A 245 9.17 -20.15 1.28
CA PRO A 245 8.01 -20.85 0.74
C PRO A 245 6.74 -20.34 1.41
N GLU A 246 5.71 -20.11 0.62
CA GLU A 246 4.36 -19.83 1.09
C GLU A 246 3.80 -21.01 1.90
N ASP A 247 3.12 -20.72 3.02
CA ASP A 247 2.35 -21.74 3.73
C ASP A 247 1.05 -22.08 2.99
N LYS A 248 1.14 -23.02 2.05
CA LYS A 248 0.01 -23.53 1.26
C LYS A 248 -1.07 -24.24 2.06
N LYS A 249 -0.83 -24.52 3.35
CA LYS A 249 -1.87 -25.07 4.23
C LYS A 249 -2.73 -23.97 4.83
N GLU A 250 -2.41 -22.71 4.54
CA GLU A 250 -3.16 -21.52 4.93
C GLU A 250 -3.45 -21.51 6.44
N LYS A 251 -2.47 -21.95 7.25
CA LYS A 251 -2.59 -21.97 8.70
C LYS A 251 -2.39 -20.57 9.28
N ILE A 252 -3.04 -19.58 8.69
CA ILE A 252 -2.99 -18.21 9.16
C ILE A 252 -3.65 -18.19 10.55
N PRO A 253 -3.00 -17.59 11.57
CA PRO A 253 -3.61 -17.43 12.88
C PRO A 253 -4.98 -16.78 12.75
N GLY A 254 -5.93 -17.17 13.59
CA GLY A 254 -7.21 -16.46 13.66
C GLY A 254 -6.99 -14.98 13.95
N PHE A 255 -7.91 -14.11 13.54
CA PHE A 255 -7.81 -12.67 13.74
C PHE A 255 -9.16 -12.07 14.14
N ASP A 256 -9.11 -10.93 14.80
CA ASP A 256 -10.29 -10.13 15.09
C ASP A 256 -10.92 -9.60 13.80
N LYS A 257 -12.18 -9.14 13.89
CA LYS A 257 -12.88 -8.57 12.74
C LYS A 257 -12.01 -7.49 12.05
N PRO A 258 -11.77 -7.60 10.72
CA PRO A 258 -11.01 -6.59 9.99
C PRO A 258 -11.60 -5.19 10.14
N SER A 259 -10.72 -4.20 10.07
CA SER A 259 -11.06 -2.78 10.09
C SER A 259 -10.36 -2.04 8.95
N GLN A 260 -10.80 -0.81 8.67
CA GLN A 260 -10.19 0.05 7.66
C GLN A 260 -9.85 1.40 8.29
N GLN A 261 -8.70 1.95 7.92
CA GLN A 261 -8.26 3.29 8.32
C GLN A 261 -8.32 4.17 7.08
N GLU A 262 -9.04 5.29 7.16
CA GLU A 262 -9.08 6.29 6.10
C GLU A 262 -7.70 6.93 5.95
N LEU A 263 -7.12 6.85 4.75
CA LEU A 263 -5.83 7.44 4.41
C LEU A 263 -5.91 8.95 4.19
N MET A 264 -7.08 9.45 3.81
CA MET A 264 -7.31 10.84 3.45
C MET A 264 -8.32 11.47 4.42
N THR A 265 -7.82 12.09 5.50
CA THR A 265 -8.68 12.79 6.47
C THR A 265 -9.29 14.06 5.86
N PRO A 266 -10.42 14.59 6.36
CA PRO A 266 -11.02 15.81 5.84
C PRO A 266 -10.07 17.03 5.84
N ALA A 267 -9.19 17.14 6.83
CA ALA A 267 -8.18 18.20 6.89
C ALA A 267 -7.16 18.04 5.76
N LEU A 268 -6.72 16.81 5.53
CA LEU A 268 -5.79 16.46 4.47
C LEU A 268 -6.39 16.68 3.07
N GLU A 269 -7.64 16.29 2.85
CA GLU A 269 -8.35 16.56 1.58
C GLU A 269 -8.32 18.04 1.22
N LYS A 270 -8.57 18.90 2.21
CA LYS A 270 -8.60 20.35 2.03
C LYS A 270 -7.21 20.87 1.60
N GLU A 271 -6.16 20.45 2.28
CA GLU A 271 -4.78 20.83 1.94
C GLU A 271 -4.39 20.36 0.53
N VAL A 272 -4.66 19.10 0.20
CA VAL A 272 -4.35 18.52 -1.13
C VAL A 272 -5.07 19.30 -2.23
N LYS A 273 -6.33 19.66 -2.01
CA LYS A 273 -7.14 20.46 -2.94
C LYS A 273 -6.55 21.86 -3.13
N GLU A 274 -6.18 22.55 -2.06
CA GLU A 274 -5.61 23.90 -2.12
C GLU A 274 -4.28 23.94 -2.89
N ILE A 275 -3.38 22.98 -2.63
CA ILE A 275 -2.11 22.84 -3.36
C ILE A 275 -2.38 22.62 -4.85
N ARG A 276 -3.30 21.70 -5.18
CA ARG A 276 -3.64 21.39 -6.57
C ARG A 276 -4.22 22.60 -7.31
N ASP A 277 -5.17 23.30 -6.69
CA ASP A 277 -5.80 24.47 -7.28
C ASP A 277 -4.75 25.57 -7.54
N THR A 278 -3.78 25.72 -6.64
CA THR A 278 -2.63 26.62 -6.80
C THR A 278 -1.75 26.21 -7.99
N VAL A 279 -1.36 24.93 -8.09
CA VAL A 279 -0.55 24.42 -9.21
C VAL A 279 -1.27 24.57 -10.55
N ALA A 280 -2.58 24.34 -10.59
CA ALA A 280 -3.38 24.52 -11.80
C ALA A 280 -3.42 25.99 -12.23
N ALA A 281 -3.55 26.92 -11.28
CA ALA A 281 -3.50 28.35 -11.55
C ALA A 281 -2.11 28.79 -12.07
N GLU A 282 -1.02 28.31 -11.48
CA GLU A 282 0.34 28.59 -11.93
C GLU A 282 0.61 28.06 -13.34
N ALA A 283 0.17 26.83 -13.63
CA ALA A 283 0.30 26.23 -14.96
C ALA A 283 -0.46 27.05 -16.01
N LYS A 284 -1.69 27.47 -15.70
CA LYS A 284 -2.50 28.32 -16.57
C LYS A 284 -1.82 29.68 -16.81
N ALA A 285 -1.27 30.30 -15.77
CA ALA A 285 -0.55 31.57 -15.90
C ALA A 285 0.69 31.46 -16.80
N LYS A 286 1.48 30.37 -16.66
CA LYS A 286 2.63 30.08 -17.52
C LYS A 286 2.23 29.85 -18.98
N ASP A 287 1.14 29.12 -19.22
CA ASP A 287 0.61 28.90 -20.57
C ASP A 287 0.11 30.20 -21.21
N GLU A 288 -0.50 31.10 -20.44
CA GLU A 288 -0.93 32.42 -20.91
C GLU A 288 0.26 33.34 -21.19
N GLU A 289 1.31 33.31 -20.38
CA GLU A 289 2.55 34.06 -20.64
C GLU A 289 3.25 33.56 -21.90
N ALA A 290 3.33 32.24 -22.09
CA ALA A 290 3.94 31.62 -23.27
C ALA A 290 3.21 31.98 -24.57
N LYS A 291 1.88 32.16 -24.52
CA LYS A 291 1.07 32.60 -25.67
C LYS A 291 1.23 34.09 -26.01
N LYS A 292 1.78 34.89 -25.10
CA LYS A 292 2.04 36.34 -25.31
C LYS A 292 3.43 36.64 -25.87
N LYS A 293 4.31 35.64 -25.94
CA LYS A 293 5.65 35.72 -26.55
C LYS A 293 5.62 35.16 -27.96
#